data_AF-A0A3S4JA51-F1
#
_entry.id   AF-A0A3S4JA51-F1
#
_cell.length_a   1.000
_cell.length_b   1.000
_cell.length_c   1.000
_cell.angle_alpha   90.00
_cell.angle_beta   90.00
_cell.angle_gamma   90.00
#
_symmetry.space_group_name_H-M   'P 1'
#
loop_
_entity.id
_entity.type
_entity.pdbx_description
1 polymer ?
#
loop_
_entity_poly.entity_id
_entity_poly.type
_entity_poly.pdbx_seq_one_letter_code
_entity_poly.pdbx_strand_id
1 'polypeptide(L)'
;MAIRYYLKRNNKFFNTQTAFKKWLISIRDKSYQSKENVADIEEINDLKDYLEDYHPDNERFHFGDDLEEIVFFADKAPGYRTPCMHYKIGEEPPQQFSTTRFTPPTPKSNFKQFISYILIDKKLQIKRDKMAKEALTGNLNEYTLEHFRPSFDEIVNQFMNKKNISDNDLPNIISENSQGNNVPFLKDGFQHLGSEFLEFYENEYSGFEYKLSKK
;
A
#
# COMPACT_ATOMS: atom_id res chain seq x y z
N MET A 1 -7.50 -23.98 2.06
CA MET A 1 -6.13 -23.77 2.59
C MET A 1 -6.22 -22.76 3.72
N ALA A 2 -5.37 -22.85 4.74
CA ALA A 2 -5.32 -21.83 5.79
C ALA A 2 -4.73 -20.55 5.22
N ILE A 3 -5.43 -19.42 5.36
CA ILE A 3 -4.97 -18.10 4.89
C ILE A 3 -3.63 -17.80 5.55
N ARG A 4 -2.57 -17.65 4.74
CA ARG A 4 -1.23 -17.26 5.21
C ARG A 4 -1.05 -15.77 5.00
N TYR A 5 -0.71 -15.06 6.07
CA TYR A 5 -0.34 -13.65 6.01
C TYR A 5 1.16 -13.56 5.75
N TYR A 6 1.55 -12.65 4.87
CA TYR A 6 2.90 -12.58 4.34
C TYR A 6 3.42 -11.14 4.32
N LEU A 7 4.63 -10.95 4.86
CA LEU A 7 5.40 -9.71 4.82
C LEU A 7 6.50 -9.90 3.77
N LYS A 8 6.30 -9.24 2.63
CA LYS A 8 7.06 -9.37 1.38
C LYS A 8 8.51 -8.95 1.48
N ARG A 9 8.84 -7.91 2.23
CA ARG A 9 10.19 -7.33 2.28
C ARG A 9 11.19 -8.22 3.03
N ASN A 10 10.71 -9.01 4.00
CA ASN A 10 11.55 -9.94 4.78
C ASN A 10 11.20 -11.42 4.58
N ASN A 11 10.37 -11.73 3.58
CA ASN A 11 9.91 -13.09 3.29
C ASN A 11 9.33 -13.83 4.54
N LYS A 12 8.49 -13.14 5.31
CA LYS A 12 8.02 -13.63 6.62
C LYS A 12 6.55 -14.02 6.59
N PHE A 13 6.24 -15.19 7.15
CA PHE A 13 4.90 -15.77 7.11
C PHE A 13 4.29 -15.92 8.50
N PHE A 14 2.97 -15.69 8.57
CA PHE A 14 2.17 -15.97 9.75
C PHE A 14 0.98 -16.86 9.38
N ASN A 15 0.81 -17.94 10.14
CA ASN A 15 -0.28 -18.89 9.95
C ASN A 15 -1.63 -18.38 10.49
N THR A 16 -1.63 -17.32 11.32
CA THR A 16 -2.85 -16.76 11.91
C THR A 16 -2.75 -15.25 12.04
N GLN A 17 -3.88 -14.57 11.97
CA GLN A 17 -4.00 -13.13 12.18
C GLN A 17 -3.51 -12.74 13.59
N THR A 18 -3.79 -13.60 14.57
CA THR A 18 -3.37 -13.43 15.95
C THR A 18 -1.86 -13.43 16.09
N ALA A 19 -1.15 -14.35 15.42
CA ALA A 19 0.31 -14.39 15.45
C ALA A 19 0.92 -13.13 14.79
N PHE A 20 0.36 -12.69 13.67
CA PHE A 20 0.77 -11.45 13.01
C PHE A 20 0.58 -10.24 13.93
N LYS A 21 -0.61 -10.07 14.52
CA LYS A 21 -0.89 -8.96 15.44
C LYS A 21 0.05 -8.97 16.65
N LYS A 22 0.33 -10.15 17.22
CA LYS A 22 1.30 -10.28 18.33
C LYS A 22 2.68 -9.81 17.92
N TRP A 23 3.12 -10.10 16.70
CA TRP A 23 4.39 -9.62 16.17
C TRP A 23 4.44 -8.09 16.05
N LEU A 24 3.41 -7.45 15.48
CA LEU A 24 3.36 -5.98 15.41
C LEU A 24 3.31 -5.33 16.81
N ILE A 25 2.58 -5.95 17.74
CA ILE A 25 2.53 -5.52 19.14
C ILE A 25 3.91 -5.63 19.79
N SER A 26 4.69 -6.68 19.52
CA SER A 26 6.04 -6.80 20.09
C SER A 26 6.98 -5.71 19.59
N ILE A 27 6.91 -5.31 18.32
CA ILE A 27 7.70 -4.18 17.80
C ILE A 27 7.34 -2.89 18.54
N ARG A 28 6.03 -2.63 18.70
CA ARG A 28 5.52 -1.47 19.45
C ARG A 28 6.01 -1.47 20.89
N ASP A 29 5.84 -2.59 21.59
CA ASP A 29 6.16 -2.67 23.02
C ASP A 29 7.68 -2.55 23.24
N LYS A 30 8.50 -3.11 22.35
CA LYS A 30 9.96 -2.93 22.33
C LYS A 30 10.34 -1.46 22.20
N SER A 31 9.83 -0.76 21.19
CA SER A 31 10.10 0.68 20.98
C SER A 31 9.60 1.54 22.16
N TYR A 32 8.42 1.23 22.71
CA TYR A 32 7.87 1.97 23.84
C TYR A 32 8.71 1.80 25.12
N GLN A 33 9.20 0.58 25.37
CA GLN A 33 10.04 0.26 26.53
C GLN A 33 11.43 0.90 26.42
N SER A 34 12.04 0.88 25.23
CA SER A 34 13.34 1.52 25.01
C SER A 34 13.24 3.05 24.95
N LYS A 35 12.06 3.59 24.63
CA LYS A 35 11.85 5.01 24.29
C LYS A 35 12.69 5.46 23.09
N GLU A 36 12.96 4.52 22.19
CA GLU A 36 13.74 4.74 20.99
C GLU A 36 12.87 4.48 19.76
N ASN A 37 13.30 5.02 18.63
CA ASN A 37 12.76 4.65 17.34
C ASN A 37 12.99 3.15 17.08
N VAL A 38 12.13 2.55 16.26
CA VAL A 38 12.38 1.21 15.71
C VAL A 38 13.63 1.32 14.84
N ALA A 39 14.74 0.74 15.30
CA ALA A 39 16.03 0.79 14.62
C ALA A 39 16.30 -0.46 13.76
N ASP A 40 15.59 -1.55 14.03
CA ASP A 40 15.72 -2.81 13.30
C ASP A 40 15.08 -2.68 11.91
N ILE A 41 15.89 -2.85 10.87
CA ILE A 41 15.43 -2.69 9.49
C ILE A 41 14.39 -3.74 9.08
N GLU A 42 14.47 -4.95 9.64
CA GLU A 42 13.45 -5.98 9.39
C GLU A 42 12.13 -5.56 10.03
N GLU A 43 12.14 -5.05 11.26
CA GLU A 43 10.94 -4.55 11.93
C GLU A 43 10.32 -3.35 11.20
N ILE A 44 11.15 -2.43 10.68
CA ILE A 44 10.72 -1.31 9.84
C ILE A 44 10.02 -1.81 8.57
N ASN A 45 10.62 -2.78 7.89
CA ASN A 45 10.08 -3.38 6.68
C ASN A 45 8.75 -4.12 6.95
N ASP A 46 8.68 -4.85 8.06
CA ASP A 46 7.47 -5.55 8.50
C ASP A 46 6.32 -4.55 8.79
N LEU A 47 6.62 -3.39 9.36
CA LEU A 47 5.62 -2.32 9.59
C LEU A 47 5.15 -1.67 8.29
N LYS A 48 6.04 -1.45 7.32
CA LYS A 48 5.68 -0.94 5.99
C LYS A 48 4.74 -1.89 5.26
N ASP A 49 5.11 -3.17 5.17
CA ASP A 49 4.30 -4.21 4.58
C ASP A 49 2.93 -4.30 5.26
N TYR A 50 2.88 -4.21 6.59
CA TYR A 50 1.62 -4.16 7.33
C TYR A 50 0.72 -2.99 6.92
N LEU A 51 1.29 -1.77 6.83
CA LEU A 51 0.54 -0.58 6.45
C LEU A 51 0.01 -0.65 5.01
N GLU A 52 0.80 -1.19 4.08
CA GLU A 52 0.44 -1.32 2.65
C GLU A 52 -0.55 -2.45 2.37
N ASP A 53 -0.49 -3.55 3.13
CA ASP A 53 -1.16 -4.78 2.71
C ASP A 53 -2.32 -5.16 3.67
N TYR A 54 -2.27 -4.73 4.93
CA TYR A 54 -3.16 -5.26 5.99
C TYR A 54 -3.82 -4.19 6.88
N HIS A 55 -3.35 -2.94 6.86
CA HIS A 55 -4.00 -1.87 7.62
C HIS A 55 -5.32 -1.44 6.94
N PRO A 56 -6.39 -1.10 7.68
CA PRO A 56 -7.65 -0.67 7.06
C PRO A 56 -7.54 0.56 6.16
N ASP A 57 -6.55 1.40 6.40
CA ASP A 57 -6.26 2.61 5.61
C ASP A 57 -5.14 2.38 4.58
N ASN A 58 -4.92 1.14 4.14
CA ASN A 58 -3.82 0.75 3.26
C ASN A 58 -3.75 1.52 1.93
N GLU A 59 -4.88 1.99 1.41
CA GLU A 59 -4.93 2.82 0.19
C GLU A 59 -4.14 4.13 0.31
N ARG A 60 -3.85 4.59 1.53
CA ARG A 60 -3.02 5.78 1.80
C ARG A 60 -1.53 5.47 1.81
N PHE A 61 -1.17 4.19 1.87
CA PHE A 61 0.18 3.71 2.10
C PHE A 61 0.69 3.00 0.85
N HIS A 62 1.54 3.67 0.11
CA HIS A 62 2.32 3.10 -0.99
C HIS A 62 3.76 3.54 -0.80
N PHE A 63 4.53 2.78 -0.01
CA PHE A 63 5.96 3.04 0.12
C PHE A 63 6.66 2.37 -1.07
N GLY A 64 7.18 3.19 -1.99
CA GLY A 64 8.02 2.71 -3.08
C GLY A 64 9.38 2.21 -2.57
N ASP A 65 10.26 1.85 -3.50
CA ASP A 65 11.67 1.53 -3.20
C ASP A 65 12.49 2.79 -2.83
N ASP A 66 11.98 3.99 -3.15
CA ASP A 66 12.54 5.27 -2.71
C ASP A 66 12.21 5.51 -1.23
N LEU A 67 13.12 5.01 -0.41
CA LEU A 67 13.24 5.21 1.04
C LEU A 67 13.43 6.70 1.38
N GLU A 68 12.34 7.45 1.54
CA GLU A 68 12.39 8.59 2.46
C GLU A 68 12.32 8.08 3.90
N GLU A 69 13.01 8.78 4.80
CA GLU A 69 13.31 8.45 6.20
C GLU A 69 12.03 8.27 7.05
N ILE A 70 11.28 7.20 6.81
CA ILE A 70 10.16 6.85 7.67
C ILE A 70 10.72 6.36 8.99
N VAL A 71 10.40 7.11 10.04
CA VAL A 71 10.79 6.77 11.40
C VAL A 71 9.56 6.26 12.12
N PHE A 72 9.65 5.01 12.57
CA PHE A 72 8.64 4.39 13.43
C PHE A 72 9.04 4.50 14.89
N PHE A 73 8.08 4.80 15.76
CA PHE A 73 8.29 4.82 17.20
C PHE A 73 6.96 4.60 17.93
N ALA A 74 7.03 4.21 19.20
CA ALA A 74 5.84 4.04 20.02
C ALA A 74 5.76 5.09 21.13
N ASP A 75 4.59 5.69 21.27
CA ASP A 75 4.30 6.66 22.33
C ASP A 75 2.81 6.61 22.74
N LYS A 76 2.49 7.16 23.91
CA LYS A 76 1.11 7.31 24.37
C LYS A 76 0.41 8.45 23.63
N ALA A 77 -0.63 8.09 22.89
CA ALA A 77 -1.54 9.08 22.33
C ALA A 77 -2.46 9.66 23.44
N PRO A 78 -2.79 10.96 23.40
CA PRO A 78 -3.75 11.56 24.33
C PRO A 78 -5.07 10.79 24.36
N GLY A 79 -5.52 10.40 25.56
CA GLY A 79 -6.78 9.66 25.75
C GLY A 79 -6.68 8.14 25.63
N TYR A 80 -5.51 7.57 25.29
CA TYR A 80 -5.31 6.12 25.20
C TYR A 80 -4.54 5.59 26.42
N ARG A 81 -5.01 4.47 26.97
CA ARG A 81 -4.33 3.79 28.10
C ARG A 81 -3.10 3.00 27.67
N THR A 82 -3.09 2.52 26.43
CA THR A 82 -2.03 1.71 25.83
C THR A 82 -1.17 2.56 24.90
N PRO A 83 0.13 2.25 24.74
CA PRO A 83 0.94 2.88 23.71
C PRO A 83 0.39 2.59 22.32
N CYS A 84 0.59 3.53 21.41
CA CYS A 84 0.27 3.41 19.99
C CYS A 84 1.57 3.44 19.17
N MET A 85 1.53 2.88 17.97
CA MET A 85 2.61 3.12 17.01
C MET A 85 2.37 4.45 16.31
N HIS A 86 3.47 5.14 16.05
CA HIS A 86 3.54 6.35 15.26
C HIS A 86 4.54 6.17 14.14
N TYR A 87 4.32 6.89 13.05
CA TYR A 87 5.30 7.08 12.01
C TYR A 87 5.40 8.56 11.65
N LYS A 88 6.58 8.98 11.19
CA LYS A 88 6.78 10.29 10.57
C LYS A 88 7.61 10.11 9.30
N ILE A 89 7.41 10.98 8.32
CA ILE A 89 8.19 11.02 7.08
C ILE A 89 8.91 12.36 7.07
N GLY A 90 10.24 12.34 7.17
CA GLY A 90 11.03 13.56 7.32
C GLY A 90 10.62 14.40 8.54
N GLU A 91 10.29 15.66 8.29
CA GLU A 91 9.91 16.67 9.30
C GLU A 91 8.39 16.78 9.53
N GLU A 92 7.58 15.93 8.90
CA GLU A 92 6.13 15.95 9.09
C GLU A 92 5.70 15.59 10.52
N PRO A 93 4.56 16.14 11.00
CA PRO A 93 3.98 15.75 12.28
C PRO A 93 3.74 14.22 12.34
N PRO A 94 4.05 13.56 13.47
CA PRO A 94 3.82 12.15 13.61
C PRO A 94 2.35 11.77 13.43
N GLN A 95 2.12 10.70 12.69
CA GLN A 95 0.81 10.10 12.51
C GLN A 95 0.73 8.78 13.28
N GLN A 96 -0.36 8.60 14.02
CA GLN A 96 -0.60 7.36 14.77
C GLN A 96 -1.27 6.31 13.89
N PHE A 97 -0.95 5.04 14.12
CA PHE A 97 -1.66 3.90 13.56
C PHE A 97 -1.83 2.79 14.58
N SER A 98 -2.83 1.95 14.36
CA SER A 98 -3.12 0.82 15.24
C SER A 98 -2.43 -0.43 14.73
N THR A 99 -1.69 -1.13 15.59
CA THR A 99 -1.12 -2.46 15.28
C THR A 99 -2.13 -3.60 15.51
N THR A 100 -3.34 -3.29 15.96
CA THR A 100 -4.38 -4.28 16.29
C THR A 100 -5.52 -4.31 15.29
N ARG A 101 -5.75 -3.18 14.58
CA ARG A 101 -6.62 -3.13 13.40
C ARG A 101 -6.00 -3.98 12.30
N PHE A 102 -6.83 -4.68 11.54
CA PHE A 102 -6.30 -5.59 10.54
C PHE A 102 -7.43 -5.97 9.59
N THR A 103 -7.23 -5.69 8.32
CA THR A 103 -8.14 -6.04 7.24
C THR A 103 -7.42 -7.08 6.40
N PRO A 104 -7.84 -8.36 6.43
CA PRO A 104 -7.30 -9.34 5.51
C PRO A 104 -7.54 -8.88 4.07
N PRO A 105 -6.52 -8.91 3.21
CA PRO A 105 -6.69 -8.57 1.80
C PRO A 105 -7.71 -9.50 1.14
N THR A 106 -8.68 -8.90 0.45
CA THR A 106 -9.63 -9.62 -0.40
C THR A 106 -9.02 -9.86 -1.79
N PRO A 107 -9.55 -10.80 -2.60
CA PRO A 107 -9.14 -10.93 -4.00
C PRO A 107 -9.21 -9.61 -4.77
N LYS A 108 -10.23 -8.78 -4.51
CA LYS A 108 -10.37 -7.43 -5.08
C LYS A 108 -9.26 -6.50 -4.62
N SER A 109 -8.94 -6.49 -3.33
CA SER A 109 -7.81 -5.70 -2.83
C SER A 109 -6.48 -6.15 -3.43
N ASN A 110 -6.26 -7.46 -3.57
CA ASN A 110 -5.07 -8.01 -4.21
C ASN A 110 -4.97 -7.59 -5.68
N PHE A 111 -6.09 -7.64 -6.40
CA PHE A 111 -6.15 -7.19 -7.78
C PHE A 111 -5.86 -5.68 -7.90
N LYS A 112 -6.48 -4.84 -7.06
CA LYS A 112 -6.18 -3.39 -6.99
C LYS A 112 -4.71 -3.13 -6.71
N GLN A 113 -4.10 -3.91 -5.81
CA GLN A 113 -2.69 -3.78 -5.48
C GLN A 113 -1.78 -4.11 -6.67
N PHE A 114 -2.05 -5.23 -7.35
CA PHE A 114 -1.38 -5.58 -8.60
C PHE A 114 -1.49 -4.45 -9.64
N ILE A 115 -2.71 -3.93 -9.84
CA ILE A 115 -2.95 -2.83 -10.78
C ILE A 115 -2.20 -1.55 -10.38
N SER A 116 -2.20 -1.19 -9.10
CA SER A 116 -1.48 0.00 -8.63
C SER A 116 0.03 -0.13 -8.87
N TYR A 117 0.56 -1.34 -8.69
CA TYR A 117 1.97 -1.65 -8.89
C TYR A 117 2.40 -1.50 -10.35
N ILE A 118 1.66 -2.09 -11.29
CA ILE A 118 2.00 -1.97 -12.72
C ILE A 118 1.86 -0.52 -13.24
N LEU A 119 1.16 0.35 -12.52
CA LEU A 119 1.00 1.77 -12.84
C LEU A 119 2.06 2.69 -12.23
N ILE A 120 3.01 2.20 -11.42
CA ILE A 120 3.97 3.05 -10.69
C ILE A 120 4.70 4.00 -11.64
N ASP A 121 5.30 3.49 -12.71
CA ASP A 121 6.08 4.30 -13.66
C ASP A 121 5.20 5.32 -14.38
N LYS A 122 3.97 4.92 -14.74
CA LYS A 122 3.00 5.81 -15.39
C LYS A 122 2.60 6.94 -14.44
N LYS A 123 2.23 6.62 -13.19
CA LYS A 123 1.88 7.60 -12.15
C LYS A 123 3.05 8.55 -11.88
N LEU A 124 4.28 8.06 -11.85
CA LEU A 124 5.47 8.88 -11.68
C LEU A 124 5.64 9.88 -12.83
N GLN A 125 5.44 9.45 -14.08
CA GLN A 125 5.48 10.35 -15.24
C GLN A 125 4.40 11.41 -15.18
N ILE A 126 3.14 11.02 -14.89
CA ILE A 126 2.00 11.94 -14.76
C ILE A 126 2.29 13.02 -13.71
N LYS A 127 2.88 12.61 -12.58
CA LYS A 127 3.27 13.49 -11.48
C LYS A 127 4.30 14.52 -11.92
N ARG A 128 5.34 14.09 -12.66
CA ARG A 128 6.36 14.99 -13.24
C ARG A 128 5.72 16.01 -14.18
N ASP A 129 4.87 15.56 -15.09
CA ASP A 129 4.21 16.42 -16.07
C ASP A 129 3.30 17.45 -15.38
N LYS A 130 2.58 17.05 -14.34
CA LYS A 130 1.76 17.97 -13.54
C LYS A 130 2.57 18.99 -12.76
N MET A 131 3.62 18.56 -12.05
CA MET A 131 4.50 19.50 -11.34
C MET A 131 5.10 20.53 -12.29
N ALA A 132 5.55 20.11 -13.47
CA ALA A 132 6.06 21.02 -14.51
C ALA A 132 4.97 22.00 -15.00
N LYS A 133 3.75 21.50 -15.28
CA LYS A 133 2.62 22.32 -15.74
C LYS A 133 2.16 23.34 -14.69
N GLU A 134 2.21 22.96 -13.41
CA GLU A 134 1.78 23.78 -12.27
C GLU A 134 2.95 24.62 -11.68
N ALA A 135 4.13 24.57 -12.31
CA ALA A 135 5.36 25.26 -11.87
C ALA A 135 5.76 24.97 -10.40
N LEU A 136 5.48 23.75 -9.95
CA LEU A 136 5.80 23.30 -8.60
C LEU A 136 7.27 22.89 -8.50
N THR A 137 7.94 23.35 -7.46
CA THR A 137 9.35 23.06 -7.16
C THR A 137 9.44 22.15 -5.94
N GLY A 138 10.51 21.34 -5.86
CA GLY A 138 10.72 20.39 -4.75
C GLY A 138 10.92 18.96 -5.25
N ASN A 139 11.12 18.04 -4.30
CA ASN A 139 11.24 16.62 -4.63
C ASN A 139 9.86 16.06 -5.03
N LEU A 140 9.82 15.17 -6.03
CA LEU A 140 8.59 14.44 -6.39
C LEU A 140 7.96 13.81 -5.15
N ASN A 141 8.75 13.26 -4.23
CA ASN A 141 8.26 12.55 -3.06
C ASN A 141 7.47 13.42 -2.07
N GLU A 142 7.67 14.74 -2.08
CA GLU A 142 6.90 15.71 -1.28
C GLU A 142 5.44 15.83 -1.74
N TYR A 143 5.10 15.24 -2.89
CA TYR A 143 3.78 15.32 -3.47
C TYR A 143 3.12 13.94 -3.52
N THR A 144 1.80 13.89 -3.40
CA THR A 144 0.98 12.70 -3.62
C THR A 144 0.12 12.94 -4.86
N LEU A 145 0.13 11.99 -5.80
CA LEU A 145 -0.73 12.00 -6.97
C LEU A 145 -1.96 11.14 -6.69
N GLU A 146 -3.13 11.78 -6.60
CA GLU A 146 -4.41 11.12 -6.34
C GLU A 146 -5.26 11.12 -7.60
N HIS A 147 -5.87 9.98 -7.92
CA HIS A 147 -6.96 9.89 -8.89
C HIS A 147 -8.20 10.57 -8.33
N PHE A 148 -8.52 11.78 -8.82
CA PHE A 148 -9.66 12.55 -8.34
C PHE A 148 -10.95 12.14 -9.05
N ARG A 149 -10.92 12.02 -10.38
CA ARG A 149 -12.07 11.58 -11.17
C ARG A 149 -11.67 10.92 -12.49
N PRO A 150 -12.10 9.67 -12.75
CA PRO A 150 -12.60 8.69 -11.79
C PRO A 150 -11.57 8.38 -10.69
N SER A 151 -12.05 7.94 -9.53
CA SER A 151 -11.22 7.38 -8.46
C SER A 151 -10.53 6.10 -8.91
N PHE A 152 -9.44 5.72 -8.23
CA PHE A 152 -8.73 4.49 -8.58
C PHE A 152 -9.61 3.23 -8.52
N ASP A 153 -10.53 3.18 -7.54
CA ASP A 153 -11.48 2.06 -7.45
C ASP A 153 -12.45 2.03 -8.64
N GLU A 154 -12.95 3.18 -9.07
CA GLU A 154 -13.81 3.29 -10.25
C GLU A 154 -13.07 2.86 -11.53
N ILE A 155 -11.79 3.23 -11.68
CA ILE A 155 -10.97 2.81 -12.83
C ILE A 155 -10.84 1.28 -12.86
N VAL A 156 -10.54 0.66 -11.72
CA VAL A 156 -10.42 -0.81 -11.61
C VAL A 156 -11.77 -1.48 -11.91
N ASN A 157 -12.87 -0.97 -11.35
CA ASN A 157 -14.21 -1.50 -11.61
C ASN A 157 -14.61 -1.35 -13.10
N GLN A 158 -14.27 -0.23 -13.75
CA GLN A 158 -14.53 -0.03 -15.18
C GLN A 158 -13.77 -1.05 -16.04
N PHE A 159 -12.50 -1.31 -15.72
CA PHE A 159 -11.72 -2.34 -16.40
C PHE A 159 -12.33 -3.73 -16.22
N MET A 160 -12.66 -4.10 -14.98
CA MET A 160 -13.32 -5.38 -14.67
C MET A 160 -14.61 -5.56 -15.45
N ASN A 161 -15.46 -4.52 -15.48
CA ASN A 161 -16.70 -4.52 -16.27
C ASN A 161 -16.42 -4.69 -17.78
N LYS A 162 -15.42 -3.98 -18.33
CA LYS A 162 -15.03 -4.09 -19.75
C LYS A 162 -14.54 -5.49 -20.12
N LYS A 163 -13.95 -6.21 -19.17
CA LYS A 163 -13.45 -7.58 -19.34
C LYS A 163 -14.44 -8.66 -18.88
N ASN A 164 -15.65 -8.28 -18.45
CA ASN A 164 -16.64 -9.17 -17.86
C ASN A 164 -16.10 -9.99 -16.67
N ILE A 165 -15.20 -9.39 -15.89
CA ILE A 165 -14.64 -10.00 -14.68
C ILE A 165 -15.51 -9.58 -13.50
N SER A 166 -16.11 -10.55 -12.82
CA SER A 166 -16.83 -10.30 -11.57
C SER A 166 -15.90 -10.48 -10.35
N ASP A 167 -16.31 -9.95 -9.20
CA ASP A 167 -15.59 -10.15 -7.94
C ASP A 167 -15.42 -11.66 -7.60
N ASN A 168 -16.32 -12.53 -8.08
CA ASN A 168 -16.25 -13.98 -7.88
C ASN A 168 -15.21 -14.69 -8.76
N ASP A 169 -14.78 -14.06 -9.86
CA ASP A 169 -13.75 -14.61 -10.75
C ASP A 169 -12.35 -14.31 -10.24
N LEU A 170 -12.19 -13.22 -9.48
CA LEU A 170 -10.90 -12.75 -8.98
C LEU A 170 -10.07 -13.81 -8.22
N PRO A 171 -10.63 -14.66 -7.35
CA PRO A 171 -9.87 -15.75 -6.72
C PRO A 171 -9.16 -16.67 -7.71
N ASN A 172 -9.65 -16.79 -8.95
CA ASN A 172 -9.03 -17.60 -10.02
C ASN A 172 -8.03 -16.80 -10.87
N ILE A 173 -8.06 -15.48 -10.80
CA ILE A 173 -7.29 -14.55 -11.63
C ILE A 173 -6.05 -14.04 -10.90
N ILE A 174 -6.17 -13.70 -9.62
CA ILE A 174 -5.09 -13.12 -8.81
C ILE A 174 -4.62 -14.11 -7.73
N SER A 175 -3.34 -14.07 -7.40
CA SER A 175 -2.77 -14.79 -6.27
C SER A 175 -3.42 -14.39 -4.94
N GLU A 176 -3.48 -15.33 -4.00
CA GLU A 176 -3.84 -15.02 -2.62
C GLU A 176 -2.67 -14.31 -1.96
N ASN A 177 -2.79 -12.99 -1.79
CA ASN A 177 -1.71 -12.11 -1.32
C ASN A 177 -0.54 -12.17 -2.32
N SER A 178 0.68 -11.83 -1.90
CA SER A 178 1.83 -11.83 -2.81
C SER A 178 2.59 -13.15 -2.89
N GLN A 179 2.32 -14.13 -2.01
CA GLN A 179 2.91 -15.49 -2.03
C GLN A 179 4.43 -15.55 -2.27
N GLY A 180 5.22 -14.67 -1.66
CA GLY A 180 6.67 -14.61 -1.91
C GLY A 180 7.12 -13.43 -2.78
N ASN A 181 6.18 -12.75 -3.47
CA ASN A 181 6.47 -11.61 -4.34
C ASN A 181 6.28 -10.26 -3.63
N ASN A 182 6.72 -9.19 -4.29
CA ASN A 182 6.51 -7.81 -3.82
C ASN A 182 5.05 -7.36 -3.89
N VAL A 183 4.25 -7.95 -4.77
CA VAL A 183 2.81 -7.68 -4.89
C VAL A 183 2.09 -8.95 -5.33
N PRO A 184 0.75 -9.04 -5.14
CA PRO A 184 -0.05 -10.07 -5.79
C PRO A 184 0.19 -10.09 -7.29
N PHE A 185 0.10 -11.27 -7.90
CA PHE A 185 0.38 -11.48 -9.31
C PHE A 185 -0.78 -12.19 -10.00
N LEU A 186 -0.89 -11.95 -11.30
CA LEU A 186 -1.86 -12.65 -12.15
C LEU A 186 -1.45 -14.11 -12.28
N LYS A 187 -2.40 -15.01 -12.03
CA LYS A 187 -2.23 -16.45 -12.20
C LYS A 187 -2.03 -16.81 -13.67
N ASP A 188 -1.47 -17.99 -13.91
CA ASP A 188 -1.25 -18.52 -15.25
C ASP A 188 -2.56 -18.50 -16.07
N GLY A 189 -2.44 -18.10 -17.34
CA GLY A 189 -3.60 -17.89 -18.22
C GLY A 189 -4.19 -16.48 -18.16
N PHE A 190 -3.95 -15.71 -17.08
CA PHE A 190 -4.49 -14.36 -16.92
C PHE A 190 -3.46 -13.24 -17.04
N GLN A 191 -2.17 -13.57 -17.24
CA GLN A 191 -1.06 -12.61 -17.34
C GLN A 191 -1.30 -11.49 -18.37
N HIS A 192 -2.04 -11.78 -19.44
CA HIS A 192 -2.42 -10.80 -20.47
C HIS A 192 -3.20 -9.61 -19.91
N LEU A 193 -3.97 -9.79 -18.82
CA LEU A 193 -4.77 -8.74 -18.21
C LEU A 193 -3.92 -7.55 -17.72
N GLY A 194 -2.65 -7.76 -17.40
CA GLY A 194 -1.74 -6.69 -17.00
C GLY A 194 -1.51 -5.70 -18.14
N SER A 195 -1.11 -6.20 -19.32
CA SER A 195 -0.91 -5.38 -20.51
C SER A 195 -2.21 -4.74 -20.98
N GLU A 196 -3.30 -5.50 -20.98
CA GLU A 196 -4.62 -4.96 -21.36
C GLU A 196 -5.11 -3.86 -20.41
N PHE A 197 -4.78 -3.94 -19.12
CA PHE A 197 -5.08 -2.87 -18.19
C PHE A 197 -4.27 -1.61 -18.52
N LEU A 198 -2.97 -1.74 -18.81
CA LEU A 198 -2.15 -0.59 -19.21
C LEU A 198 -2.70 0.07 -20.48
N GLU A 199 -3.05 -0.71 -21.49
CA GLU A 199 -3.68 -0.20 -22.71
C GLU A 199 -5.03 0.48 -22.43
N PHE A 200 -5.87 -0.12 -21.58
CA PHE A 200 -7.12 0.49 -21.13
C PHE A 200 -6.85 1.84 -20.46
N TYR A 201 -5.90 1.87 -19.53
CA TYR A 201 -5.55 3.06 -18.77
C TYR A 201 -5.03 4.18 -19.67
N GLU A 202 -4.21 3.86 -20.68
CA GLU A 202 -3.67 4.83 -21.63
C GLU A 202 -4.73 5.40 -22.58
N ASN A 203 -5.62 4.55 -23.09
CA ASN A 203 -6.67 4.98 -24.00
C ASN A 203 -7.68 5.90 -23.30
N GLU A 204 -8.01 5.62 -22.04
CA GLU A 204 -8.95 6.43 -21.25
C GLU A 204 -8.25 7.59 -20.50
N TYR A 205 -6.90 7.64 -20.53
CA TYR A 205 -6.07 8.57 -19.74
C TYR A 205 -6.48 10.03 -19.90
N SER A 206 -6.89 10.42 -21.11
CA SER A 206 -7.29 11.80 -21.42
C SER A 206 -8.52 12.28 -20.63
N GLY A 207 -9.32 11.36 -20.07
CA GLY A 207 -10.48 11.66 -19.23
C GLY A 207 -10.19 11.67 -17.72
N PHE A 208 -8.96 11.42 -17.30
CA PHE A 208 -8.62 11.30 -15.88
C PHE A 208 -8.19 12.64 -15.28
N GLU A 209 -8.87 13.06 -14.22
CA GLU A 209 -8.49 14.18 -13.39
C GLU A 209 -7.65 13.68 -12.21
N TYR A 210 -6.48 14.30 -12.05
CA TYR A 210 -5.59 14.03 -10.93
C TYR A 210 -5.47 15.24 -10.03
N LYS A 211 -5.42 15.00 -8.72
CA LYS A 211 -5.05 16.00 -7.73
C LYS A 211 -3.62 15.75 -7.28
N LEU A 212 -2.82 16.81 -7.27
CA LEU A 212 -1.51 16.80 -6.65
C LEU A 212 -1.65 17.47 -5.28
N SER A 213 -1.34 16.75 -4.21
CA SER A 213 -1.35 17.28 -2.84
C SER A 213 0.08 17.28 -2.32
N LYS A 214 0.56 18.41 -1.78
CA LYS A 214 1.81 18.40 -1.01
C LYS A 214 1.53 17.66 0.30
N LYS A 215 2.41 16.72 0.66
CA LYS A 215 2.33 16.00 1.93
C LYS A 215 2.60 16.97 3.09
#